data_AF-A0A7X5N463-F1
#
_entry.id   AF-A0A7X5N463-F1
#
_cell.length_a   1.000
_cell.length_b   1.000
_cell.length_c   1.000
_cell.angle_alpha   90.00
_cell.angle_beta   90.00
_cell.angle_gamma   90.00
#
_symmetry.space_group_name_H-M   'P 1'
#
loop_
_entity.id
_entity.type
_entity.pdbx_description
1 polymer ?
#
loop_
_entity_poly.entity_id
_entity_poly.type
_entity_poly.pdbx_seq_one_letter_code
_entity_poly.pdbx_strand_id
1 'polypeptide(L)'
;IHVSSGGLDPRQQIPVQAGYQIPFAQQIKAQVSTPVIGVGLITEPAQAEAILQDGQADAIALARGILYDPRWPWHAAAALGASVTPSPQYL
;
A
#
# COMPACT_ATOMS: atom_id res chain seq x y z
N ILE A 1 3.97 12.30 3.35
CA ILE A 1 2.53 12.58 3.10
C ILE A 1 1.84 11.24 2.88
N HIS A 2 0.79 10.93 3.64
CA HIS A 2 0.01 9.70 3.44
C HIS A 2 -1.27 10.06 2.68
N VAL A 3 -1.45 9.47 1.49
CA VAL A 3 -2.45 9.94 0.52
C VAL A 3 -3.64 9.00 0.47
N SER A 4 -4.82 9.51 0.85
CA SER A 4 -6.12 8.85 0.77
C SER A 4 -7.14 9.80 0.13
N SER A 5 -8.39 9.35 -0.04
CA SER A 5 -9.47 10.13 -0.66
C SER A 5 -10.84 9.87 -0.01
N GLY A 6 -11.79 10.75 -0.30
CA GLY A 6 -13.19 10.63 0.13
C GLY A 6 -13.45 11.07 1.58
N GLY A 7 -14.69 10.86 2.04
CA GLY A 7 -15.12 11.09 3.42
C GLY A 7 -15.61 12.50 3.72
N LEU A 8 -15.70 13.39 2.72
CA LEU A 8 -16.17 14.76 2.91
C LEU A 8 -17.70 14.89 2.80
N ASP A 9 -18.34 14.16 1.88
CA ASP A 9 -19.79 14.19 1.66
C ASP A 9 -20.33 12.78 1.41
N PRO A 10 -21.44 12.37 2.06
CA PRO A 10 -21.98 11.01 1.93
C PRO A 10 -22.54 10.69 0.53
N ARG A 11 -22.77 11.69 -0.32
CA ARG A 11 -23.28 11.51 -1.70
C ARG A 11 -22.17 11.22 -2.72
N GLN A 12 -20.91 11.22 -2.30
CA GLN A 12 -19.78 10.90 -3.17
C GLN A 12 -19.94 9.49 -3.77
N GLN A 13 -19.83 9.38 -5.09
CA GLN A 13 -19.74 8.11 -5.78
C GLN A 13 -18.27 7.79 -6.03
N ILE A 14 -17.74 6.79 -5.33
CA ILE A 14 -16.32 6.41 -5.40
C ILE A 14 -16.22 5.09 -6.16
N PRO A 15 -15.57 5.04 -7.33
CA PRO A 15 -15.34 3.81 -8.07
C PRO A 15 -14.22 2.99 -7.39
N VAL A 16 -14.60 2.22 -6.37
CA VAL A 16 -13.67 1.44 -5.56
C VAL A 16 -13.13 0.25 -6.35
N GLN A 17 -11.80 0.19 -6.49
CA GLN A 17 -11.06 -0.91 -7.12
C GLN A 17 -9.65 -1.02 -6.53
N ALA A 18 -8.91 -2.07 -6.88
CA ALA A 18 -7.52 -2.25 -6.43
C ALA A 18 -6.67 -1.02 -6.79
N GLY A 19 -5.96 -0.45 -5.81
CA GLY A 19 -5.07 0.69 -6.03
C GLY A 19 -5.73 2.02 -6.40
N TYR A 20 -7.05 2.19 -6.22
CA TYR A 20 -7.78 3.37 -6.74
C TYR A 20 -7.27 4.74 -6.28
N GLN A 21 -6.46 4.81 -5.22
CA GLN A 21 -5.88 6.07 -4.71
C GLN A 21 -4.40 6.25 -5.08
N ILE A 22 -3.75 5.24 -5.66
CA ILE A 22 -2.36 5.30 -6.09
C ILE A 22 -2.10 6.40 -7.11
N PRO A 23 -2.99 6.67 -8.10
CA PRO A 23 -2.79 7.80 -9.01
C PRO A 23 -2.64 9.15 -8.29
N PHE A 24 -3.33 9.35 -7.15
CA PHE A 24 -3.17 10.57 -6.35
C PHE A 24 -1.81 10.62 -5.64
N ALA A 25 -1.37 9.48 -5.08
CA ALA A 25 -0.05 9.37 -4.47
C ALA A 25 1.06 9.69 -5.49
N GLN A 26 0.97 9.11 -6.68
CA GLN A 26 1.91 9.35 -7.78
C GLN A 26 1.95 10.83 -8.19
N GLN A 27 0.80 11.46 -8.39
CA GLN A 27 0.72 12.87 -8.77
C GLN A 27 1.33 13.80 -7.72
N ILE A 28 1.12 13.52 -6.43
CA ILE A 28 1.72 14.29 -5.34
C ILE A 28 3.23 14.05 -5.31
N LYS A 29 3.68 12.79 -5.37
CA LYS A 29 5.09 12.41 -5.34
C LYS A 29 5.90 13.08 -6.46
N ALA A 30 5.32 13.25 -7.64
CA ALA A 30 5.96 13.95 -8.76
C ALA A 30 6.22 15.45 -8.49
N GLN A 31 5.57 16.04 -7.50
CA GLN A 31 5.60 17.48 -7.22
C GLN A 31 6.29 17.85 -5.91
N VAL A 32 6.61 16.87 -5.07
CA VAL A 32 7.16 17.11 -3.73
C VAL A 32 8.42 16.29 -3.50
N SER A 33 9.35 16.83 -2.71
CA SER A 33 10.52 16.08 -2.22
C SER A 33 10.22 15.26 -0.96
N THR A 34 9.06 15.47 -0.33
CA THR A 34 8.65 14.74 0.89
C THR A 34 8.21 13.32 0.55
N PRO A 35 8.63 12.28 1.29
CA PRO A 35 8.19 10.91 1.04
C PRO A 35 6.67 10.75 1.02
N VAL A 36 6.15 9.98 0.06
CA VAL A 36 4.72 9.74 -0.14
C VAL A 36 4.36 8.29 0.16
N ILE A 37 3.34 8.09 0.98
CA ILE A 37 2.79 6.76 1.32
C ILE A 37 1.49 6.57 0.54
N GLY A 38 1.42 5.50 -0.25
CA GLY A 38 0.22 5.09 -0.99
C GLY A 38 -0.62 4.07 -0.24
N VAL A 39 -1.95 4.13 -0.42
CA VAL A 39 -2.93 3.19 0.19
C VAL A 39 -4.10 2.96 -0.76
N GLY A 40 -4.91 1.95 -0.49
CA GLY A 40 -6.22 1.78 -1.14
C GLY A 40 -6.33 0.44 -1.85
N LEU A 41 -6.97 -0.53 -1.17
CA LEU A 41 -7.21 -1.88 -1.69
C LEU A 41 -5.96 -2.51 -2.33
N ILE A 42 -4.87 -2.52 -1.57
CA ILE A 42 -3.66 -3.24 -1.92
C ILE A 42 -3.68 -4.52 -1.09
N THR A 43 -3.71 -5.66 -1.76
CA THR A 43 -3.79 -6.99 -1.10
C THR A 43 -2.72 -7.95 -1.61
N GLU A 44 -2.24 -7.77 -2.84
CA GLU A 44 -1.26 -8.67 -3.43
C GLU A 44 0.16 -8.16 -3.26
N PRO A 45 1.13 -9.00 -2.86
CA PRO A 45 2.54 -8.62 -2.76
C PRO A 45 3.08 -8.03 -4.07
N ALA A 46 2.75 -8.64 -5.20
CA ALA A 46 3.18 -8.18 -6.52
C ALA A 46 2.64 -6.79 -6.87
N GLN A 47 1.40 -6.48 -6.44
CA GLN A 47 0.82 -5.14 -6.62
C GLN A 47 1.57 -4.11 -5.78
N ALA A 48 1.85 -4.42 -4.51
CA ALA A 48 2.60 -3.52 -3.62
C ALA A 48 4.00 -3.23 -4.17
N GLU A 49 4.70 -4.27 -4.66
CA GLU A 49 6.03 -4.14 -5.26
C GLU A 49 6.00 -3.29 -6.52
N ALA A 50 5.05 -3.54 -7.43
CA ALA A 50 4.93 -2.76 -8.67
C ALA A 50 4.76 -1.25 -8.40
N ILE A 51 3.92 -0.88 -7.42
CA ILE A 51 3.72 0.54 -7.04
C ILE A 51 5.03 1.21 -6.61
N LEU A 52 5.89 0.47 -5.88
CA LEU A 52 7.18 0.98 -5.43
C LEU A 52 8.19 1.07 -6.59
N GLN A 53 8.30 0.01 -7.40
CA GLN A 53 9.21 -0.05 -8.54
C GLN A 53 8.88 1.00 -9.61
N ASP A 54 7.59 1.26 -9.84
CA ASP A 54 7.11 2.29 -10.76
C ASP A 54 7.25 3.72 -10.19
N GLY A 55 7.76 3.87 -8.96
CA GLY A 55 7.97 5.16 -8.31
C GLY A 55 6.68 5.90 -7.98
N GLN A 56 5.54 5.21 -7.87
CA GLN A 56 4.24 5.80 -7.59
C GLN A 56 4.06 6.16 -6.10
N ALA A 57 4.80 5.49 -5.21
CA ALA A 57 4.88 5.80 -3.79
C ALA A 57 6.28 5.43 -3.24
N ASP A 58 6.64 5.98 -2.09
CA ASP A 58 7.86 5.62 -1.33
C ASP A 58 7.59 4.51 -0.31
N ALA A 59 6.34 4.34 0.10
CA ALA A 59 5.91 3.28 0.99
C ALA A 59 4.44 2.92 0.74
N ILE A 60 4.07 1.71 1.17
CA ILE A 60 2.70 1.19 1.07
C ILE A 60 2.10 1.10 2.46
N ALA A 61 0.91 1.68 2.63
CA ALA A 61 0.09 1.44 3.80
C ALA A 61 -0.94 0.34 3.53
N LEU A 62 -1.08 -0.56 4.49
CA LEU A 62 -2.03 -1.68 4.46
C LEU A 62 -2.95 -1.57 5.68
N ALA A 63 -4.23 -1.87 5.49
CA ALA A 63 -5.24 -1.80 6.55
C ALA A 63 -5.99 -3.13 6.68
N ARG A 64 -7.09 -3.29 5.93
CA ARG A 64 -7.93 -4.50 5.99
C ARG A 64 -7.18 -5.80 5.67
N GLY A 65 -6.16 -5.75 4.81
CA GLY A 65 -5.28 -6.88 4.54
C GLY A 65 -4.53 -7.35 5.78
N ILE A 66 -4.02 -6.44 6.61
CA ILE A 66 -3.36 -6.76 7.89
C ILE A 66 -4.34 -7.32 8.92
N LEU A 67 -5.58 -6.83 8.94
CA LEU A 67 -6.61 -7.35 9.86
C LEU A 67 -6.99 -8.79 9.52
N TYR A 68 -7.08 -9.12 8.23
CA TYR A 68 -7.38 -10.46 7.76
C TYR A 68 -6.17 -11.41 7.91
N ASP A 69 -4.99 -10.91 7.56
CA ASP A 69 -3.72 -11.64 7.65
C ASP A 69 -2.66 -10.77 8.35
N PRO A 70 -2.46 -10.93 9.67
CA PRO A 70 -1.46 -10.14 10.40
C PRO A 70 -0.01 -10.51 10.01
N ARG A 71 0.18 -11.63 9.30
CA ARG A 71 1.48 -12.06 8.77
C ARG A 71 1.65 -11.71 7.29
N TRP A 72 0.79 -10.85 6.74
CA TRP A 72 0.88 -10.42 5.35
C TRP A 72 2.30 -10.01 4.94
N PRO A 73 3.09 -9.25 5.73
CA PRO A 73 4.46 -8.92 5.34
C PRO A 73 5.39 -10.14 5.21
N TRP A 74 5.13 -11.21 5.95
CA TRP A 74 5.89 -12.46 5.89
C TRP A 74 5.55 -13.24 4.62
N HIS A 75 4.26 -13.35 4.32
CA HIS A 75 3.79 -13.99 3.09
C HIS A 75 4.22 -13.19 1.85
N ALA A 76 4.22 -11.85 1.93
CA ALA A 76 4.75 -10.98 0.88
C ALA A 76 6.24 -11.21 0.65
N ALA A 77 7.03 -11.29 1.73
CA ALA A 77 8.45 -11.60 1.62
C ALA A 77 8.68 -12.96 0.96
N ALA A 78 7.97 -14.01 1.39
CA ALA A 78 8.05 -15.33 0.77
C ALA A 78 7.68 -15.32 -0.73
N ALA A 79 6.61 -14.61 -1.10
CA ALA A 79 6.15 -14.50 -2.49
C ALA A 79 7.12 -13.72 -3.39
N LEU A 80 7.84 -12.74 -2.84
CA LEU A 80 8.79 -11.88 -3.57
C LEU A 80 10.25 -12.37 -3.46
N GLY A 81 10.50 -13.51 -2.81
CA GLY A 81 11.86 -14.02 -2.58
C GLY A 81 12.70 -13.20 -1.61
N ALA A 82 12.05 -12.37 -0.79
CA ALA A 82 12.68 -11.58 0.27
C ALA A 82 12.61 -12.31 1.63
N SER A 83 13.29 -11.76 2.63
CA SER A 83 13.29 -12.29 4.00
C SER A 83 12.81 -11.24 5.01
N VAL A 84 12.07 -11.68 6.02
CA VAL A 84 11.75 -10.89 7.22
C VAL A 84 12.49 -11.45 8.42
N THR A 85 12.78 -10.62 9.42
CA THR A 85 13.27 -11.09 10.73
C THR A 85 12.09 -11.26 11.66
N PRO A 86 11.60 -12.49 11.89
CA PRO A 86 10.52 -12.72 12.84
C PRO A 86 11.04 -12.68 14.28
N SER A 87 10.12 -12.60 15.24
CA SER A 87 10.45 -12.81 16.65
C SER A 87 11.04 -14.23 16.84
N PRO A 88 12.03 -14.45 17.71
CA PRO A 88 12.71 -15.74 17.86
C PRO A 88 11.79 -16.95 18.13
N GLN A 89 10.61 -16.73 18.70
CA GLN A 89 9.60 -17.75 18.99
C GLN A 89 8.90 -18.32 17.74
N TYR A 90 9.16 -17.75 16.57
CA TYR A 90 8.58 -18.17 15.29
C TYR A 90 9.66 -18.58 14.26
N LEU A 91 10.91 -18.79 14.72
CA LEU A 91 12.02 -19.31 13.91
C LEU A 91 12.01 -20.84 13.85
#